data_AF-A0A7Z7N258-F1
#
_entry.id   AF-A0A7Z7N258-F1
#
_cell.length_a   1.000
_cell.length_b   1.000
_cell.length_c   1.000
_cell.angle_alpha   90.00
_cell.angle_beta   90.00
_cell.angle_gamma   90.00
#
_symmetry.space_group_name_H-M   'P 1'
#
loop_
_entity.id
_entity.type
_entity.pdbx_description
1 polymer ?
#
loop_
_entity_poly.entity_id
_entity_poly.type
_entity_poly.pdbx_seq_one_letter_code
_entity_poly.pdbx_strand_id
1 'polypeptide(L)' 'MNPLAASAHGGAAVSPANDAPIPIPVREVLPWAIFIGLILLIAIYFVGAEQGATSIFSGTYIHEFVHDGRHLLGFPCH' A
#
# COMPACT_ATOMS: atom_id res chain seq x y z
N MET A 1 23.71 -18.83 65.54
CA MET A 1 24.53 -18.23 64.46
C MET A 1 24.15 -18.91 63.15
N ASN A 2 23.16 -18.36 62.44
CA ASN A 2 22.66 -18.87 61.15
C ASN A 2 23.22 -17.93 60.05
N PRO A 3 23.85 -18.42 58.97
CA PRO A 3 24.45 -17.53 57.98
C PRO A 3 23.35 -16.80 57.20
N LEU A 4 23.58 -15.51 56.98
CA LEU A 4 22.74 -14.64 56.16
C LEU A 4 22.75 -15.18 54.72
N ALA A 5 21.60 -15.67 54.26
CA ALA A 5 21.39 -15.96 52.84
C ALA A 5 21.45 -14.64 52.07
N ALA A 6 22.54 -14.45 51.31
CA ALA A 6 22.70 -13.31 50.41
C ALA A 6 21.57 -13.34 49.37
N SER A 7 20.73 -12.31 49.38
CA SER A 7 19.71 -12.09 48.35
C SER A 7 20.39 -11.65 47.06
N ALA A 8 20.66 -12.62 46.19
CA ALA A 8 21.12 -12.36 44.84
C ALA A 8 19.95 -11.79 44.03
N HIS A 9 19.93 -10.47 43.86
CA HIS A 9 19.11 -9.84 42.82
C HIS A 9 19.71 -10.26 41.47
N GLY A 10 19.16 -11.33 40.90
CA GLY A 10 19.46 -11.75 39.54
C GLY A 10 19.15 -10.61 38.59
N GLY A 11 20.19 -9.97 38.06
CA GLY A 11 20.05 -9.04 36.95
C GLY A 11 19.32 -9.76 35.83
N ALA A 12 18.18 -9.20 35.40
CA ALA A 12 17.45 -9.70 34.25
C ALA A 12 18.42 -9.74 33.07
N ALA A 13 18.72 -10.94 32.58
CA ALA A 13 19.44 -11.11 31.34
C ALA A 13 18.60 -10.45 30.24
N VAL A 14 19.06 -9.30 29.74
CA VAL A 14 18.56 -8.76 28.48
C VAL A 14 19.01 -9.75 27.41
N SER A 15 18.14 -10.71 27.12
CA SER A 15 18.30 -11.57 25.95
C SER A 15 18.23 -10.64 24.73
N PRO A 16 19.17 -10.70 23.78
CA PRO A 16 19.01 -10.05 22.48
C PRO A 16 17.97 -10.84 21.67
N ALA A 17 16.75 -10.91 22.19
CA ALA A 17 15.64 -11.52 21.52
C ALA A 17 15.02 -10.46 20.60
N ASN A 18 15.30 -10.60 19.31
CA ASN A 18 14.40 -10.25 18.20
C ASN A 18 14.55 -8.88 17.50
N ASP A 19 15.76 -8.47 17.14
CA ASP A 19 15.97 -7.48 16.05
C ASP A 19 16.06 -8.12 14.65
N ALA A 20 15.51 -9.33 14.49
CA ALA A 20 15.44 -9.96 13.17
C ALA A 20 14.35 -9.29 12.32
N PRO A 21 14.63 -8.91 11.07
CA PRO A 21 13.60 -8.37 10.18
C PRO A 21 12.44 -9.34 10.03
N ILE A 22 11.22 -8.85 10.25
CA ILE A 22 9.99 -9.63 10.10
C ILE A 22 9.78 -9.87 8.60
N PRO A 23 9.69 -11.13 8.14
CA PRO A 23 9.45 -11.42 6.73
C PRO A 23 8.05 -10.94 6.29
N ILE A 24 7.96 -10.32 5.11
CA ILE A 24 6.67 -9.92 4.53
C ILE A 24 5.93 -11.18 4.07
N PRO A 25 4.69 -11.43 4.53
CA PRO A 25 3.93 -12.61 4.13
C PRO A 25 3.36 -12.45 2.72
N VAL A 26 4.18 -12.72 1.70
CA VAL A 26 3.84 -12.50 0.28
C VAL A 26 2.54 -13.18 -0.11
N ARG A 27 2.28 -14.40 0.39
CA ARG A 27 1.06 -15.18 0.06
C ARG A 27 -0.23 -14.50 0.54
N GLU A 28 -0.16 -13.73 1.62
CA GLU A 28 -1.30 -13.00 2.18
C GLU A 28 -1.52 -11.68 1.45
N VAL A 29 -0.45 -11.03 1.01
CA VAL A 29 -0.50 -9.75 0.27
C VAL A 29 -0.86 -9.95 -1.20
N LEU A 30 -0.43 -11.05 -1.81
CA LEU A 30 -0.52 -11.27 -3.26
C LEU A 30 -1.95 -11.16 -3.83
N PRO A 31 -3.00 -11.75 -3.21
CA PRO A 31 -4.37 -11.62 -3.72
C PRO A 31 -4.85 -10.16 -3.75
N TRP A 32 -4.52 -9.39 -2.72
CA TRP A 32 -4.88 -7.97 -2.62
C TRP A 32 -4.09 -7.11 -3.61
N ALA A 33 -2.79 -7.38 -3.76
CA ALA A 33 -1.95 -6.70 -4.74
C ALA A 33 -2.45 -6.94 -6.17
N ILE A 34 -2.84 -8.18 -6.50
CA ILE A 34 -3.45 -8.50 -7.80
C ILE A 34 -4.79 -7.78 -7.94
N PHE A 35 -5.65 -7.82 -6.92
CA PHE A 35 -6.94 -7.15 -6.96
C PHE A 35 -6.80 -5.65 -7.21
N ILE A 36 -5.97 -4.96 -6.43
CA ILE A 36 -5.68 -3.53 -6.59
C ILE A 36 -5.02 -3.27 -7.95
N GLY A 37 -4.08 -4.12 -8.36
CA GLY A 37 -3.42 -4.03 -9.66
C GLY A 37 -4.40 -4.11 -10.82
N LEU A 38 -5.37 -5.02 -10.76
CA LEU A 38 -6.43 -5.14 -11.76
C LEU A 38 -7.33 -3.90 -11.78
N ILE A 39 -7.75 -3.39 -10.62
CA ILE A 39 -8.53 -2.15 -10.53
C ILE A 39 -7.75 -0.96 -11.09
N LEU A 40 -6.45 -0.87 -10.82
CA LEU A 40 -5.58 0.18 -11.34
C LEU A 40 -5.40 0.08 -12.86
N LEU A 41 -5.23 -1.13 -13.40
CA LEU A 41 -5.19 -1.34 -14.84
C LEU A 41 -6.50 -0.93 -15.53
N ILE A 42 -7.63 -1.26 -14.92
CA ILE A 42 -8.95 -0.78 -15.36
C ILE A 42 -8.97 0.75 -15.32
N ALA A 43 -8.61 1.38 -14.20
CA ALA A 43 -8.59 2.84 -14.10
C ALA A 43 -7.71 3.50 -15.17
N ILE A 44 -6.51 2.96 -15.44
CA ILE A 44 -5.62 3.47 -16.49
C ILE A 44 -6.25 3.31 -17.89
N TYR A 45 -6.92 2.19 -18.16
CA TYR A 45 -7.65 1.97 -19.42
C TYR A 45 -8.78 2.99 -19.60
N PHE A 46 -9.57 3.23 -18.55
CA PHE A 46 -10.68 4.18 -18.57
C PHE A 46 -10.21 5.64 -18.73
N VAL A 47 -9.08 6.01 -18.12
CA VAL A 47 -8.50 7.36 -18.26
C VAL A 47 -7.81 7.56 -19.62
N GLY A 48 -7.23 6.51 -20.20
CA GLY A 48 -6.37 6.60 -21.39
C GLY A 48 -7.00 6.21 -22.74
N ALA A 49 -7.80 5.15 -22.81
CA ALA A 49 -8.21 4.52 -24.09
C ALA A 49 -9.62 4.90 -24.55
N GLU A 50 -10.54 5.07 -23.62
CA GLU A 50 -11.86 5.64 -23.85
C GLU A 50 -11.79 7.13 -23.53
N GLN A 51 -12.52 7.99 -24.26
CA GLN A 51 -12.49 9.45 -24.09
C GLN A 51 -13.15 9.93 -22.77
N GLY A 52 -12.91 9.26 -21.65
CA GLY A 52 -13.82 9.24 -20.51
C GLY A 52 -15.20 8.80 -20.97
N ALA A 53 -15.46 7.49 -21.14
CA ALA A 53 -16.77 7.02 -21.64
C ALA A 53 -17.95 7.38 -20.70
N THR A 54 -17.67 7.98 -19.54
CA THR A 54 -18.64 8.66 -18.67
C THR A 54 -19.08 10.03 -19.16
N SER A 55 -18.62 10.52 -20.32
CA SER A 55 -19.23 11.68 -20.99
C SER A 55 -20.70 11.47 -21.39
N ILE A 56 -21.28 10.29 -21.09
CA ILE A 56 -22.74 10.08 -20.99
C ILE A 56 -23.39 11.13 -20.07
N PHE A 57 -22.69 11.59 -19.03
CA PHE A 57 -23.03 12.84 -18.35
C PHE A 57 -22.10 13.93 -18.89
N SER A 58 -22.64 14.82 -19.70
CA SER A 58 -21.95 16.00 -20.25
C SER A 58 -21.65 17.05 -19.16
N GLY A 59 -21.08 16.62 -18.03
CA GLY A 59 -20.68 17.47 -16.92
C GLY A 59 -19.26 17.99 -17.15
N THR A 60 -19.12 19.31 -17.28
CA THR A 60 -17.84 20.01 -17.44
C THR A 60 -16.79 19.54 -16.43
N TYR A 61 -17.21 19.25 -15.19
CA TYR A 61 -16.31 18.86 -14.10
C TYR A 61 -15.66 17.47 -14.29
N ILE A 62 -16.43 16.46 -14.70
CA ILE A 62 -15.88 15.11 -14.92
C ILE A 62 -15.01 15.10 -16.19
N HIS A 63 -15.41 15.87 -17.19
CA HIS A 63 -14.65 16.02 -18.42
C HIS A 63 -13.26 16.62 -18.15
N GLU A 64 -13.17 17.68 -17.35
CA GLU A 64 -11.91 18.31 -16.93
C GLU A 64 -11.06 17.38 -16.06
N PHE A 65 -11.66 16.70 -15.08
CA PHE A 65 -10.93 15.77 -14.22
C PHE A 65 -10.27 14.63 -15.01
N VAL A 66 -11.00 14.02 -15.95
CA VAL A 66 -10.46 12.94 -16.80
C VAL A 66 -9.42 13.49 -17.78
N HIS A 67 -9.67 14.67 -18.34
CA HIS A 67 -8.73 15.35 -19.22
C HIS A 67 -7.40 15.66 -18.51
N ASP A 68 -7.43 16.11 -17.25
CA ASP A 68 -6.24 16.36 -16.43
C ASP A 68 -5.55 15.05 -16.01
N GLY A 69 -6.32 14.01 -15.68
CA GLY A 69 -5.80 12.68 -15.40
C GLY A 69 -5.01 12.09 -16.56
N ARG A 70 -5.47 12.31 -17.81
CA ARG A 70 -4.76 11.87 -19.02
C ARG A 70 -3.40 12.59 -19.18
N HIS A 71 -3.35 13.88 -18.88
CA HIS A 71 -2.10 14.65 -18.87
C HIS A 71 -1.14 14.19 -17.77
N LEU A 72 -1.63 13.92 -16.55
CA LEU A 72 -0.80 13.41 -15.46
C LEU A 72 -0.18 12.05 -15.76
N LEU A 73 -0.89 11.20 -16.50
CA LEU A 73 -0.39 9.90 -16.95
C LEU A 73 0.47 9.99 -18.24
N GLY A 74 0.68 11.20 -18.78
CA GLY A 74 1.57 11.45 -19.92
C GLY A 74 1.00 11.03 -21.28
N PHE A 75 -0.29 10.71 -21.35
CA PHE A 75 -0.95 10.42 -22.61
C PHE A 75 -1.18 11.74 -23.38
N PRO A 76 -0.83 11.80 -24.68
CA PRO A 76 -0.99 13.02 -25.48
C PRO A 76 -2.48 13.31 -25.70
N CYS A 77 -2.85 14.57 -25.49
CA CYS A 77 -4.12 15.12 -25.93
C CYS A 77 -3.89 15.70 -27.32
N HIS A 78 -4.88 15.53 -28.22
CA HIS A 78 -4.88 16.14 -29.56
C HIS A 78 -4.45 17.61 -29.53
#